data_AF-A0A2E9LJ18-F1
#
_entry.id   AF-A0A2E9LJ18-F1
#
_cell.length_a   1.000
_cell.length_b   1.000
_cell.length_c   1.000
_cell.angle_alpha   90.00
_cell.angle_beta   90.00
_cell.angle_gamma   90.00
#
_symmetry.space_group_name_H-M   'P 1'
#
loop_
_entity.id
_entity.type
_entity.pdbx_description
1 polymer ?
#
loop_
_entity_poly.entity_id
_entity_poly.type
_entity_poly.pdbx_seq_one_letter_code
_entity_poly.pdbx_strand_id
1 'polypeptide(L)'
;MQEQSGNALTPLEFATDVLGVELWDKQKEVLSSLVEHRRVAVKSGNGLGKGFRAAVALLWFMHTHQSSAIALSTAPTFRQVRHILWRQLHRLHQPNAQVLGGKMLDTRWEFEDDRYAMGLSAENADQFQGFHSPNILTVVDEAEGVSDDDL
;
A
#
# COMPACT_ATOMS: atom_id res chain seq x y z
N MET A 1 -22.85 -17.30 1.31
CA MET A 1 -22.32 -17.73 -0.01
C MET A 1 -20.82 -17.48 0.06
N GLN A 2 -20.03 -18.53 0.30
CA GLN A 2 -18.58 -18.41 0.45
C GLN A 2 -17.99 -18.37 -0.97
N GLU A 3 -17.41 -17.23 -1.34
CA GLU A 3 -16.73 -17.07 -2.63
C GLU A 3 -15.43 -17.89 -2.64
N GLN A 4 -15.21 -18.53 -3.77
CA GLN A 4 -14.16 -19.52 -4.00
C GLN A 4 -12.78 -18.87 -3.91
N SER A 5 -11.98 -19.28 -2.91
CA SER A 5 -10.56 -18.91 -2.80
C SER A 5 -9.74 -19.66 -3.85
N GLY A 6 -9.67 -19.11 -5.06
CA GLY A 6 -8.45 -19.28 -5.87
C GLY A 6 -7.32 -18.63 -5.08
N ASN A 7 -6.27 -19.38 -4.74
CA ASN A 7 -5.25 -18.96 -3.79
C ASN A 7 -4.60 -17.65 -4.26
N ALA A 8 -5.01 -16.51 -3.68
CA ALA A 8 -4.46 -15.22 -4.02
C ALA A 8 -2.97 -15.22 -3.66
N LEU A 9 -2.13 -14.63 -4.51
CA LEU A 9 -0.69 -14.51 -4.23
C LEU A 9 -0.50 -13.89 -2.86
N THR A 10 0.34 -14.47 -2.02
CA THR A 10 0.79 -13.83 -0.79
C THR A 10 1.62 -12.58 -1.13
N PRO A 11 1.80 -11.64 -0.19
CA PRO A 11 2.67 -10.48 -0.40
C PRO A 11 4.11 -10.85 -0.81
N LEU A 12 4.59 -12.01 -0.35
CA LEU A 12 5.95 -12.51 -0.62
C LEU A 12 6.05 -13.09 -2.04
N GLU A 13 5.09 -13.90 -2.44
CA GLU A 13 4.98 -14.42 -3.82
C GLU A 13 4.80 -13.26 -4.79
N PHE A 14 3.94 -12.29 -4.49
CA PHE A 14 3.77 -11.11 -5.33
C PHE A 14 5.06 -10.29 -5.48
N ALA A 15 5.81 -10.07 -4.38
CA ALA A 15 7.08 -9.36 -4.45
C ALA A 15 8.09 -10.08 -5.36
N THR A 16 8.16 -11.40 -5.30
CA THR A 16 9.14 -12.18 -6.06
C THR A 16 8.68 -12.40 -7.50
N ASP A 17 7.46 -12.89 -7.69
CA ASP A 17 6.96 -13.43 -8.95
C ASP A 17 6.36 -12.36 -9.86
N VAL A 18 5.84 -11.27 -9.28
CA VAL A 18 5.22 -10.16 -10.04
C VAL A 18 6.13 -8.95 -10.07
N LEU A 19 6.70 -8.54 -8.93
CA LEU A 19 7.54 -7.35 -8.88
C LEU A 19 9.01 -7.62 -9.21
N GLY A 20 9.47 -8.88 -9.16
CA GLY A 20 10.86 -9.25 -9.42
C GLY A 20 11.84 -8.74 -8.37
N VAL A 21 11.42 -8.58 -7.12
CA VAL A 21 12.25 -8.04 -6.03
C VAL A 21 12.49 -9.06 -4.92
N GLU A 22 13.72 -9.08 -4.41
CA GLU A 22 14.07 -9.91 -3.24
C GLU A 22 13.85 -9.15 -1.93
N LEU A 23 13.20 -9.83 -0.98
CA LEU A 23 12.94 -9.32 0.36
C LEU A 23 13.96 -9.90 1.35
N TRP A 24 14.57 -9.05 2.19
CA TRP A 24 15.27 -9.50 3.40
C TRP A 24 14.28 -9.95 4.49
N ASP A 25 14.77 -10.66 5.51
CA ASP A 25 13.95 -11.35 6.51
C ASP A 25 12.96 -10.45 7.25
N LYS A 26 13.38 -9.23 7.61
CA LYS A 26 12.52 -8.22 8.26
C LYS A 26 11.40 -7.72 7.34
N GLN A 27 11.60 -7.68 6.02
CA GLN A 27 10.52 -7.36 5.07
C GLN A 27 9.52 -8.50 4.98
N LYS A 28 10.02 -9.73 4.89
CA LYS A 28 9.17 -10.93 4.86
C LYS A 28 8.28 -11.02 6.09
N GLU A 29 8.87 -10.87 7.29
CA GLU A 29 8.14 -10.86 8.57
C GLU A 29 6.96 -9.88 8.56
N VAL A 30 7.22 -8.63 8.17
CA VAL A 30 6.19 -7.57 8.12
C VAL A 30 5.14 -7.87 7.06
N LEU A 31 5.54 -8.22 5.85
CA LEU A 31 4.61 -8.43 4.75
C LEU A 31 3.73 -9.67 4.99
N SER A 32 4.27 -10.75 5.54
CA SER A 32 3.49 -11.93 5.93
C SER A 32 2.44 -11.60 6.98
N SER A 33 2.76 -10.72 7.94
CA SER A 33 1.81 -10.33 8.99
C SER A 33 0.56 -9.61 8.46
N LEU A 34 0.61 -9.03 7.26
CA LEU A 34 -0.55 -8.38 6.63
C LEU A 34 -1.65 -9.37 6.23
N VAL A 35 -1.28 -10.64 6.00
CA VAL A 35 -2.24 -11.71 5.67
C VAL A 35 -3.01 -12.15 6.93
N GLU A 36 -2.33 -12.16 8.08
CA GLU A 36 -2.85 -12.70 9.33
C GLU A 36 -3.54 -11.65 10.21
N HIS A 37 -3.24 -10.37 10.00
CA HIS A 37 -3.68 -9.30 10.90
C HIS A 37 -4.33 -8.15 10.15
N ARG A 38 -5.52 -7.75 10.64
CA ARG A 38 -6.23 -6.56 10.14
C ARG A 38 -5.48 -5.25 10.40
N ARG A 39 -4.65 -5.22 11.44
CA ARG A 39 -3.85 -4.05 11.85
C ARG A 39 -2.43 -4.50 12.16
N VAL A 40 -1.46 -3.92 11.48
CA VAL A 40 -0.04 -4.22 11.67
C VAL A 40 0.67 -2.90 11.97
N ALA A 41 1.29 -2.81 13.16
CA ALA A 41 2.10 -1.67 13.56
C ALA A 41 3.58 -2.10 13.61
N VAL A 42 4.42 -1.47 12.80
CA VAL A 42 5.85 -1.80 12.71
C VAL A 42 6.68 -0.64 13.22
N LYS A 43 7.19 -0.76 14.44
CA LYS A 43 8.22 0.16 14.93
C LYS A 43 9.47 0.04 14.06
N SER A 44 9.91 1.14 13.48
CA SER A 44 11.02 1.11 12.52
C SER A 44 11.86 2.38 12.63
N GLY A 45 13.19 2.25 12.55
CA GLY A 45 14.13 3.39 12.58
C GLY A 45 14.31 4.05 11.21
N ASN A 46 14.99 5.21 11.18
CA ASN A 46 15.23 5.98 9.96
C ASN A 46 16.07 5.20 8.93
N GLY A 47 15.65 5.22 7.65
CA GLY A 47 16.46 4.74 6.51
C GLY A 47 16.34 3.27 6.10
N LEU A 48 15.53 2.43 6.76
CA LEU A 48 15.50 0.97 6.54
C LEU A 48 14.28 0.48 5.73
N GLY A 49 14.13 0.94 4.49
CA GLY A 49 13.21 0.32 3.52
C GLY A 49 11.72 0.32 3.94
N LYS A 50 11.26 1.32 4.69
CA LYS A 50 9.86 1.48 5.12
C LYS A 50 8.94 1.75 3.93
N GLY A 51 9.22 2.82 3.18
CA GLY A 51 8.48 3.15 1.96
C GLY A 51 8.47 2.03 0.92
N PHE A 52 9.50 1.18 0.89
CA PHE A 52 9.51 0.00 0.02
C PHE A 52 8.47 -1.05 0.43
N ARG A 53 8.40 -1.42 1.72
CA ARG A 53 7.38 -2.37 2.22
C ARG A 53 5.97 -1.84 2.03
N ALA A 54 5.77 -0.57 2.35
CA ALA A 54 4.51 0.13 2.14
C ALA A 54 4.08 0.10 0.66
N ALA A 55 5.02 0.33 -0.26
CA ALA A 55 4.76 0.25 -1.70
C ALA A 55 4.41 -1.19 -2.16
N VAL A 56 5.17 -2.20 -1.71
CA VAL A 56 4.88 -3.62 -2.02
C VAL A 56 3.50 -4.00 -1.52
N ALA A 57 3.17 -3.67 -0.26
CA ALA A 57 1.87 -3.97 0.35
C ALA A 57 0.72 -3.33 -0.43
N LEU A 58 0.86 -2.06 -0.81
CA LEU A 58 -0.16 -1.33 -1.56
C LEU A 58 -0.37 -1.91 -2.96
N LEU A 59 0.73 -2.22 -3.69
CA LEU A 59 0.64 -2.84 -5.01
C LEU A 59 0.01 -4.23 -4.94
N TRP A 60 0.44 -5.04 -3.98
CA TRP A 60 -0.10 -6.38 -3.72
C TRP A 60 -1.60 -6.33 -3.44
N PHE A 61 -2.03 -5.44 -2.55
CA PHE A 61 -3.43 -5.32 -2.16
C PHE A 61 -4.31 -4.99 -3.36
N MET A 62 -3.95 -3.98 -4.15
CA MET A 62 -4.71 -3.59 -5.34
C MET A 62 -4.69 -4.66 -6.45
N HIS A 63 -3.61 -5.44 -6.55
CA HIS A 63 -3.49 -6.52 -7.53
C HIS A 63 -4.37 -7.73 -7.18
N THR A 64 -4.43 -8.08 -5.89
CA THR A 64 -5.18 -9.24 -5.39
C THR A 64 -6.66 -8.95 -5.16
N HIS A 65 -7.04 -7.70 -4.91
CA HIS A 65 -8.43 -7.28 -4.74
C HIS A 65 -8.91 -6.57 -6.02
N GLN A 66 -9.44 -7.37 -6.95
CA GLN A 66 -9.91 -6.89 -8.25
C GLN A 66 -11.35 -6.37 -8.24
N SER A 67 -12.13 -6.68 -7.21
CA SER A 67 -13.40 -6.02 -6.91
C SER A 67 -13.16 -4.63 -6.30
N SER A 68 -14.23 -3.92 -5.91
CA SER A 68 -14.14 -2.60 -5.27
C SER A 68 -13.09 -2.59 -4.16
N ALA A 69 -12.06 -1.76 -4.32
CA ALA A 69 -10.88 -1.75 -3.45
C ALA A 69 -10.23 -0.36 -3.39
N ILE A 70 -10.03 0.15 -2.18
CA ILE A 70 -9.38 1.44 -1.96
C ILE A 70 -8.13 1.22 -1.11
N ALA A 71 -6.98 1.69 -1.60
CA ALA A 71 -5.75 1.73 -0.82
C ALA A 71 -5.33 3.18 -0.53
N LEU A 72 -5.38 3.58 0.72
CA LEU A 72 -4.96 4.88 1.18
C LEU A 72 -3.55 4.81 1.75
N SER A 73 -2.77 5.85 1.50
CA SER A 73 -1.44 5.99 2.06
C SER A 73 -1.20 7.38 2.60
N THR A 74 -0.47 7.47 3.70
CA THR A 74 -0.22 8.73 4.38
C THR A 74 1.16 8.81 4.99
N ALA A 75 1.60 10.04 5.23
CA ALA A 75 2.79 10.41 5.96
C ALA A 75 2.56 11.79 6.60
N PRO A 76 3.44 12.23 7.53
CA PRO A 76 3.28 13.52 8.22
C PRO A 76 3.18 14.72 7.29
N THR A 77 3.73 14.66 6.07
CA THR A 77 3.60 15.73 5.06
C THR A 77 3.29 15.17 3.68
N PHE A 78 2.54 15.92 2.87
CA PHE A 78 2.27 15.54 1.46
C PHE A 78 3.58 15.38 0.64
N ARG A 79 4.62 16.15 0.99
CA ARG A 79 5.94 16.03 0.38
C ARG A 79 6.55 14.64 0.62
N GLN A 80 6.38 14.07 1.81
CA GLN A 80 6.86 12.72 2.12
C GLN A 80 6.04 11.66 1.38
N VAL A 81 4.71 11.80 1.36
CA VAL A 81 3.82 10.92 0.57
C VAL A 81 4.32 10.85 -0.87
N ARG A 82 4.48 12.01 -1.52
CA ARG A 82 4.89 12.11 -2.93
C ARG A 82 6.32 11.59 -3.17
N HIS A 83 7.30 12.09 -2.42
CA HIS A 83 8.71 11.88 -2.76
C HIS A 83 9.37 10.69 -2.06
N ILE A 84 8.73 10.10 -1.06
CA ILE A 84 9.22 8.90 -0.37
C ILE A 84 8.39 7.70 -0.83
N LEU A 85 7.14 7.61 -0.39
CA LEU A 85 6.31 6.44 -0.62
C LEU A 85 5.91 6.28 -2.10
N TRP A 86 5.31 7.31 -2.69
CA TRP A 86 4.86 7.26 -4.07
C TRP A 86 6.04 7.14 -5.05
N ARG A 87 7.18 7.76 -4.74
CA ARG A 87 8.40 7.50 -5.51
C ARG A 87 8.81 6.01 -5.51
N GLN A 88 8.62 5.26 -4.42
CA GLN A 88 8.86 3.81 -4.43
C GLN A 88 7.78 3.05 -5.19
N LEU A 89 6.51 3.44 -5.06
CA LEU A 89 5.41 2.87 -5.84
C LEU A 89 5.67 2.98 -7.34
N HIS A 90 6.05 4.16 -7.83
CA HIS A 90 6.42 4.39 -9.23
C HIS A 90 7.58 3.49 -9.66
N ARG A 91 8.63 3.35 -8.83
CA ARG A 91 9.79 2.50 -9.13
C ARG A 91 9.43 1.01 -9.28
N LEU A 92 8.50 0.53 -8.47
CA LEU A 92 8.04 -0.87 -8.53
C LEU A 92 6.97 -1.09 -9.61
N HIS A 93 6.14 -0.08 -9.86
CA HIS A 93 5.06 -0.15 -10.84
C HIS A 93 5.57 -0.07 -12.28
N GLN A 94 6.43 0.91 -12.60
CA GLN A 94 6.88 1.16 -13.97
C GLN A 94 7.41 -0.08 -14.73
N PRO A 95 8.35 -0.88 -14.17
CA PRO A 95 8.84 -2.07 -14.87
C PRO A 95 7.77 -3.16 -15.03
N ASN A 96 6.73 -3.13 -14.19
CA ASN A 96 5.68 -4.14 -14.12
C ASN A 96 4.32 -3.61 -14.62
N ALA A 97 4.29 -2.45 -15.29
CA ALA A 97 3.06 -1.74 -15.60
C ALA A 97 2.12 -2.52 -16.52
N GLN A 98 2.65 -3.36 -17.41
CA GLN A 98 1.83 -4.25 -18.25
C GLN A 98 1.06 -5.30 -17.42
N VAL A 99 1.67 -5.83 -16.37
CA VAL A 99 1.06 -6.85 -15.50
C VAL A 99 0.15 -6.20 -14.46
N LEU A 100 0.59 -5.09 -13.87
CA LEU A 100 -0.15 -4.40 -12.82
C LEU A 100 -1.34 -3.60 -13.36
N GLY A 101 -1.24 -3.09 -14.60
CA GLY A 101 -2.27 -2.28 -15.22
C GLY A 101 -2.55 -0.97 -14.48
N GLY A 102 -3.74 -0.43 -14.75
CA GLY A 102 -4.21 0.84 -14.19
C GLY A 102 -3.43 2.05 -14.69
N LYS A 103 -3.95 3.23 -14.38
CA LYS A 103 -3.34 4.53 -14.72
C LYS A 103 -2.64 5.09 -13.49
N MET A 104 -1.31 5.13 -13.53
CA MET A 104 -0.50 5.74 -12.48
C MET A 104 -0.38 7.26 -12.70
N LEU A 105 -0.81 8.05 -11.72
CA LEU A 105 -0.65 9.50 -11.60
C LEU A 105 0.41 9.82 -10.53
N ASP A 106 0.57 11.10 -10.17
CA ASP A 106 1.60 11.55 -9.21
C ASP A 106 1.45 10.88 -7.84
N THR A 107 0.26 10.98 -7.23
CA THR A 107 -0.09 10.35 -5.95
C THR A 107 -1.41 9.58 -6.00
N ARG A 108 -1.79 9.09 -7.19
CA ARG A 108 -2.99 8.27 -7.38
C ARG A 108 -2.75 7.15 -8.39
N TRP A 109 -3.35 5.98 -8.19
CA TRP A 109 -3.32 4.86 -9.13
C TRP A 109 -4.75 4.35 -9.37
N GLU A 110 -5.25 4.49 -10.59
CA GLU A 110 -6.67 4.29 -10.92
C GLU A 110 -6.90 3.07 -11.80
N PHE A 111 -7.91 2.27 -11.48
CA PHE A 111 -8.42 1.21 -12.34
C PHE A 111 -9.86 1.52 -12.76
N GLU A 112 -10.72 1.78 -11.78
CA GLU A 112 -12.14 2.08 -11.92
C GLU A 112 -12.54 3.10 -10.83
N ASP A 113 -13.77 3.61 -10.87
CA ASP A 113 -14.25 4.66 -9.94
C ASP A 113 -14.18 4.24 -8.47
N ASP A 114 -14.41 2.96 -8.18
CA ASP A 114 -14.38 2.36 -6.84
C ASP A 114 -13.15 1.45 -6.60
N ARG A 115 -12.18 1.49 -7.52
CA ARG A 115 -10.94 0.72 -7.45
C ARG A 115 -9.71 1.60 -7.73
N TYR A 116 -9.09 2.11 -6.67
CA TYR A 116 -7.92 2.98 -6.78
C TYR A 116 -7.07 3.03 -5.52
N ALA A 117 -5.84 3.48 -5.66
CA ALA A 117 -4.97 3.87 -4.56
C ALA A 117 -4.70 5.38 -4.56
N MET A 118 -4.54 5.98 -3.38
CA MET A 118 -4.35 7.42 -3.21
C MET A 118 -3.41 7.77 -2.04
N GLY A 119 -2.57 8.78 -2.25
CA GLY A 119 -1.73 9.40 -1.24
C GLY A 119 -2.39 10.66 -0.66
N LEU A 120 -2.51 10.70 0.65
CA LEU A 120 -3.11 11.78 1.43
C LEU A 120 -2.12 12.26 2.49
N SER A 121 -2.19 13.53 2.90
CA SER A 121 -1.35 14.06 3.98
C SER A 121 -2.04 13.84 5.32
N ALA A 122 -1.30 13.40 6.35
CA ALA A 122 -1.83 13.33 7.71
C ALA A 122 -2.05 14.71 8.36
N GLU A 123 -1.53 15.79 7.74
CA GLU A 123 -1.73 17.18 8.22
C GLU A 123 -3.22 17.56 8.34
N ASN A 124 -4.11 16.88 7.62
CA ASN A 124 -5.55 17.10 7.68
C ASN A 124 -6.28 15.76 7.77
N ALA A 125 -6.56 15.30 8.99
CA ALA A 125 -7.27 14.03 9.27
C ALA A 125 -8.61 13.88 8.53
N ASP A 126 -9.31 14.99 8.30
CA ASP A 126 -10.56 15.03 7.52
C ASP A 126 -10.41 14.45 6.10
N GLN A 127 -9.19 14.43 5.55
CA GLN A 127 -8.93 13.86 4.23
C GLN A 127 -9.22 12.36 4.18
N PHE A 128 -9.18 11.63 5.30
CA PHE A 128 -9.46 10.19 5.34
C PHE A 128 -10.96 9.87 5.47
N GLN A 129 -11.81 10.87 5.70
CA GLN A 129 -13.25 10.66 5.82
C GLN A 129 -13.88 10.40 4.45
N GLY A 130 -14.94 9.58 4.42
CA GLY A 130 -15.75 9.32 3.22
C GLY A 130 -15.24 8.21 2.31
N PHE A 131 -14.10 7.57 2.61
CA PHE A 131 -13.68 6.38 1.89
C PHE A 131 -14.37 5.13 2.44
N HIS A 132 -15.23 4.53 1.61
CA HIS A 132 -15.92 3.28 1.90
C HIS A 132 -15.75 2.31 0.76
N SER A 133 -15.25 1.12 1.08
CA SER A 133 -15.07 0.02 0.14
C SER A 133 -15.14 -1.29 0.92
N PRO A 134 -15.66 -2.40 0.33
CA PRO A 134 -15.58 -3.71 0.95
C PRO A 134 -14.13 -4.13 1.24
N ASN A 135 -13.19 -3.68 0.40
CA ASN A 135 -11.75 -3.89 0.59
C ASN A 135 -11.08 -2.53 0.78
N ILE A 136 -10.55 -2.28 1.98
CA ILE A 136 -9.79 -1.06 2.27
C ILE A 136 -8.47 -1.38 2.96
N LEU A 137 -7.40 -0.77 2.48
CA LEU A 137 -6.07 -0.79 3.11
C LEU A 137 -5.66 0.65 3.41
N THR A 138 -5.21 0.91 4.63
CA THR A 138 -4.59 2.19 5.00
C THR A 138 -3.15 1.95 5.42
N VAL A 139 -2.21 2.66 4.78
CA VAL A 139 -0.78 2.59 5.06
C VAL A 139 -0.30 3.91 5.63
N VAL A 140 0.26 3.89 6.84
CA VAL A 140 0.81 5.07 7.52
C VAL A 140 2.34 4.94 7.54
N ASP A 141 3.02 5.74 6.73
CA ASP A 141 4.49 5.86 6.78
C ASP A 141 4.89 6.97 7.77
N GLU A 142 6.00 6.77 8.49
CA GLU A 142 6.47 7.68 9.54
C GLU A 142 5.44 8.03 10.64
N ALA A 143 4.71 7.01 11.13
CA ALA A 143 3.70 7.16 12.18
C ALA A 143 4.18 7.81 13.51
N GLU A 144 5.49 7.96 13.73
CA GLU A 144 6.02 8.70 14.89
C GLU A 144 5.67 10.20 14.86
N GLY A 145 5.30 10.75 13.70
CA GLY A 145 4.84 12.12 13.52
C GLY A 145 3.33 12.28 13.29
N VAL A 146 2.55 11.20 13.38
CA VAL A 146 1.09 11.21 13.20
C VAL A 146 0.46 10.91 14.56
N SER A 147 -0.42 11.78 15.07
CA SER A 147 -1.08 11.52 16.35
C SER A 147 -2.22 10.52 16.17
N ASP A 148 -2.54 9.74 17.20
CA ASP A 148 -3.63 8.75 17.15
C ASP A 148 -5.01 9.40 16.89
N ASP A 149 -5.14 10.70 17.12
CA ASP A 149 -6.34 11.49 16.82
C ASP A 149 -6.47 11.85 15.31
N ASP A 150 -5.43 11.61 14.50
CA ASP A 150 -5.36 12.00 13.09
C ASP A 150 -5.76 10.87 12.09
N LEU A 151 -6.13 9.67 12.57
CA LEU A 151 -6.43 8.46 11.76
C LEU A 151 -7.81 7.86 12.06
#